data_AF-A0A7W3UJS2-F1
#
_entry.id   AF-A0A7W3UJS2-F1
#
_cell.length_a   1.000
_cell.length_b   1.000
_cell.length_c   1.000
_cell.angle_alpha   90.00
_cell.angle_beta   90.00
_cell.angle_gamma   90.00
#
_symmetry.space_group_name_H-M   'P 1'
#
loop_
_entity.id
_entity.type
_entity.pdbx_description
1 polymer ?
#
loop_
_entity_poly.entity_id
_entity_poly.type
_entity_poly.pdbx_seq_one_letter_code
_entity_poly.pdbx_strand_id
1 'polypeptide(L)'
;MLSVETINNLIGIDESYKAPIKLQSILNDSNKRTELFNQFLEKESDLSFDWFTDYFQEEHSDRKNKKQDFTPDGIVKLVSSLLGDFATNMDICAGTGGLTIKRWTKNHNGKFYCEEFSDRAMPFLLFNLMIRNVDAIVFHGDSLTRKTKHIYHLSKGKAFSSLEEVRNLEENKADTVIMNPPYSLKWEPQDTMLKEPRFKNFNVLAPKSKADYAFILTGLDNLNDDGTMAIILPHGVLFRGNAEGKIRQKIIDLNYLDTVIGLPEKAFLNTDIPTVVLILKKKRQNRDVLFIDASKEFTKNKAHNKIEEKHINRIIHAYYKRSNIEKFAHVATLGEIKENDYNLNIPRYVDTFEPEPVKPLHEIMAEMKELDSEIEHTKQELSVMLQELHGTNPDADKEIKEFTKYWVDKYGIGKPKRKEQLSLL
;
A
#
# COMPACT_ATOMS: atom_id res chain seq x y z
N MET A 1 6.62 -4.23 20.02
CA MET A 1 7.04 -5.08 18.88
C MET A 1 8.28 -5.85 19.28
N LEU A 2 8.30 -7.15 18.99
CA LEU A 2 9.41 -8.05 19.32
C LEU A 2 10.57 -7.81 18.35
N SER A 3 11.81 -7.88 18.84
CA SER A 3 13.00 -7.79 17.96
C SER A 3 13.18 -9.05 17.12
N VAL A 4 13.89 -8.93 16.00
CA VAL A 4 14.27 -10.07 15.14
C VAL A 4 14.98 -11.16 15.95
N GLU A 5 15.93 -10.78 16.80
CA GLU A 5 16.65 -11.70 17.69
C GLU A 5 15.70 -12.43 18.65
N THR A 6 14.73 -11.71 19.25
CA THR A 6 13.75 -12.31 20.15
C THR A 6 12.89 -13.34 19.42
N ILE A 7 12.40 -13.01 18.22
CA ILE A 7 11.58 -13.91 17.41
C ILE A 7 12.38 -15.15 17.01
N ASN A 8 13.62 -14.98 16.54
CA ASN A 8 14.50 -16.09 16.15
C ASN A 8 14.77 -17.04 17.33
N ASN A 9 15.05 -16.48 18.51
CA ASN A 9 15.27 -17.27 19.72
C ASN A 9 14.03 -18.06 20.14
N LEU A 10 12.83 -17.44 20.10
CA LEU A 10 11.57 -18.13 20.43
C LEU A 10 11.25 -19.26 19.45
N ILE A 11 11.46 -19.05 18.14
CA ILE A 11 11.24 -20.07 17.11
C ILE A 11 12.33 -21.17 17.18
N GLY A 12 13.48 -20.87 17.78
CA GLY A 12 14.63 -21.77 17.90
C GLY A 12 15.41 -21.89 16.60
N ILE A 13 15.77 -20.74 16.00
CA ILE A 13 16.57 -20.61 14.78
C ILE A 13 17.70 -19.60 14.96
N ASP A 14 18.76 -19.80 14.19
CA ASP A 14 19.95 -18.94 14.09
C ASP A 14 19.83 -17.90 12.97
N GLU A 15 19.14 -18.24 11.87
CA GLU A 15 19.00 -17.38 10.69
C GLU A 15 17.53 -17.20 10.31
N SER A 16 17.09 -15.95 10.11
CA SER A 16 15.68 -15.60 9.91
C SER A 16 15.04 -16.36 8.74
N TYR A 17 15.76 -16.60 7.63
CA TYR A 17 15.20 -17.30 6.46
C TYR A 17 14.68 -18.72 6.77
N LYS A 18 15.10 -19.35 7.88
CA LYS A 18 14.64 -20.67 8.34
C LYS A 18 13.26 -20.60 9.03
N ALA A 19 12.81 -19.42 9.43
CA ALA A 19 11.58 -19.24 10.20
C ALA A 19 10.33 -19.86 9.58
N PRO A 20 10.01 -19.70 8.27
CA PRO A 20 8.79 -20.27 7.71
C PRO A 20 8.73 -21.79 7.88
N ILE A 21 9.82 -22.48 7.59
CA ILE A 21 9.89 -23.95 7.65
C ILE A 21 9.80 -24.42 9.11
N LYS A 22 10.58 -23.81 10.01
CA LYS A 22 10.58 -24.17 11.43
C LYS A 22 9.23 -23.89 12.08
N LEU A 23 8.64 -22.73 11.80
CA LEU A 23 7.35 -22.32 12.33
C LEU A 23 6.25 -23.27 11.86
N GLN A 24 6.19 -23.62 10.58
CA GLN A 24 5.23 -24.61 10.08
C GLN A 24 5.37 -25.96 10.79
N SER A 25 6.61 -26.44 11.00
CA SER A 25 6.86 -27.68 11.74
C SER A 25 6.38 -27.61 13.20
N ILE A 26 6.51 -26.46 13.86
CA ILE A 26 6.01 -26.25 15.22
C ILE A 26 4.47 -26.21 15.22
N LEU A 27 3.86 -25.47 14.30
CA LEU A 27 2.41 -25.31 14.21
C LEU A 27 1.68 -26.64 13.96
N ASN A 28 2.31 -27.59 13.26
CA ASN A 28 1.75 -28.92 13.02
C ASN A 28 1.81 -29.85 14.26
N ASP A 29 2.59 -29.50 15.28
CA ASP A 29 2.71 -30.25 16.54
C ASP A 29 1.96 -29.50 17.65
N SER A 30 0.85 -30.07 18.13
CA SER A 30 -0.02 -29.37 19.08
C SER A 30 0.68 -28.99 20.39
N ASN A 31 1.63 -29.80 20.88
CA ASN A 31 2.31 -29.53 22.14
C ASN A 31 3.33 -28.40 21.96
N LYS A 32 4.18 -28.51 20.93
CA LYS A 32 5.18 -27.47 20.63
C LYS A 32 4.53 -26.15 20.27
N ARG A 33 3.41 -26.18 19.56
CA ARG A 33 2.62 -24.99 19.21
C ARG A 33 2.12 -24.27 20.45
N THR A 34 1.49 -24.98 21.38
CA THR A 34 0.99 -24.40 22.63
C THR A 34 2.12 -23.82 23.48
N GLU A 35 3.25 -24.53 23.58
CA GLU A 35 4.44 -24.04 24.26
C GLU A 35 4.94 -22.73 23.64
N LEU A 36 5.11 -22.69 22.32
CA LEU A 36 5.56 -21.50 21.59
C LEU A 36 4.62 -20.31 21.81
N PHE A 37 3.30 -20.52 21.70
CA PHE A 37 2.33 -19.45 21.90
C PHE A 37 2.40 -18.85 23.31
N ASN A 38 2.57 -19.70 24.34
CA ASN A 38 2.73 -19.21 25.71
C ASN A 38 4.02 -18.39 25.87
N GLN A 39 5.15 -18.86 25.32
CA GLN A 39 6.41 -18.13 25.37
C GLN A 39 6.33 -16.78 24.66
N PHE A 40 5.60 -16.70 23.54
CA PHE A 40 5.33 -15.43 22.87
C PHE A 40 4.45 -14.51 23.72
N LEU A 41 3.38 -15.04 24.33
CA LEU A 41 2.46 -14.28 25.19
C LEU A 41 3.13 -13.73 26.46
N GLU A 42 4.19 -14.38 26.95
CA GLU A 42 5.02 -13.86 28.04
C GLU A 42 5.85 -12.64 27.62
N LYS A 43 6.13 -12.46 26.32
CA LYS A 43 6.92 -11.34 25.78
C LYS A 43 6.06 -10.20 25.27
N GLU A 44 4.92 -10.51 24.67
CA GLU A 44 3.97 -9.55 24.12
C GLU A 44 2.55 -10.08 24.30
N SER A 45 1.67 -9.27 24.86
CA SER A 45 0.28 -9.67 25.18
C SER A 45 -0.75 -8.88 24.39
N ASP A 46 -0.36 -7.80 23.72
CA ASP A 46 -1.26 -7.05 22.86
C ASP A 46 -1.48 -7.78 21.53
N LEU A 47 -2.60 -8.49 21.43
CA LEU A 47 -3.01 -9.23 20.25
C LEU A 47 -3.64 -8.35 19.15
N SER A 48 -3.69 -7.03 19.31
CA SER A 48 -4.46 -6.14 18.42
C SER A 48 -3.76 -5.78 17.10
N PHE A 49 -2.50 -6.17 16.92
CA PHE A 49 -1.69 -5.92 15.73
C PHE A 49 -0.87 -7.15 15.34
N ASP A 50 -0.34 -7.16 14.11
CA ASP A 50 0.51 -8.24 13.60
C ASP A 50 1.95 -8.13 14.14
N TRP A 51 2.37 -9.12 14.92
CA TRP A 51 3.69 -9.18 15.55
C TRP A 51 4.84 -9.47 14.59
N PHE A 52 4.56 -9.99 13.40
CA PHE A 52 5.57 -10.37 12.40
C PHE A 52 5.68 -9.34 11.28
N THR A 53 4.94 -8.23 11.32
CA THR A 53 4.98 -7.16 10.32
C THR A 53 6.40 -6.78 9.91
N ASP A 54 7.16 -6.26 10.87
CA ASP A 54 8.51 -5.72 10.61
C ASP A 54 9.47 -6.87 10.30
N TYR A 55 9.41 -7.94 11.09
CA TYR A 55 10.21 -9.16 10.90
C TYR A 55 10.08 -9.74 9.49
N PHE A 56 8.85 -9.92 9.00
CA PHE A 56 8.59 -10.46 7.68
C PHE A 56 9.01 -9.49 6.58
N GLN A 57 8.74 -8.19 6.78
CA GLN A 57 9.09 -7.17 5.81
C GLN A 57 10.60 -7.09 5.58
N GLU A 58 11.39 -7.11 6.65
CA GLU A 58 12.85 -7.00 6.61
C GLU A 58 13.50 -8.30 6.11
N GLU A 59 13.04 -9.46 6.59
CA GLU A 59 13.78 -10.71 6.43
C GLU A 59 13.22 -11.66 5.35
N HIS A 60 11.96 -11.48 4.94
CA HIS A 60 11.24 -12.49 4.14
C HIS A 60 10.55 -12.00 2.88
N SER A 61 10.34 -10.69 2.74
CA SER A 61 9.59 -10.12 1.62
C SER A 61 10.27 -10.37 0.26
N ASP A 62 9.59 -11.07 -0.66
CA ASP A 62 10.06 -11.25 -2.05
C ASP A 62 9.42 -10.19 -2.96
N ARG A 63 9.97 -8.98 -2.91
CA ARG A 63 9.48 -7.84 -3.71
C ARG A 63 9.73 -8.01 -5.19
N LYS A 64 10.91 -8.52 -5.56
CA LYS A 64 11.35 -8.59 -6.96
C LYS A 64 10.45 -9.50 -7.78
N ASN A 65 10.08 -10.65 -7.22
CA ASN A 65 9.30 -11.65 -7.95
C ASN A 65 7.82 -11.64 -7.56
N LYS A 66 7.50 -11.40 -6.28
CA LYS A 66 6.12 -11.50 -5.76
C LYS A 66 5.48 -10.16 -5.41
N LYS A 67 6.21 -9.05 -5.48
CA LYS A 67 5.72 -7.69 -5.21
C LYS A 67 5.00 -7.57 -3.85
N GLN A 68 5.58 -8.19 -2.83
CA GLN A 68 5.01 -8.19 -1.48
C GLN A 68 5.27 -6.84 -0.80
N ASP A 69 4.19 -6.14 -0.47
CA ASP A 69 4.20 -4.95 0.36
C ASP A 69 3.32 -5.19 1.60
N PHE A 70 3.83 -4.82 2.77
CA PHE A 70 3.04 -4.85 3.99
C PHE A 70 2.07 -3.67 4.03
N THR A 71 0.95 -3.83 4.74
CA THR A 71 -0.04 -2.76 4.90
C THR A 71 0.19 -2.00 6.21
N PRO A 72 0.69 -0.74 6.20
CA PRO A 72 0.93 0.03 7.41
C PRO A 72 -0.29 0.11 8.35
N ASP A 73 -0.05 0.14 9.66
CA ASP A 73 -1.10 0.14 10.71
C ASP A 73 -2.18 1.22 10.48
N GLY A 74 -1.77 2.43 10.08
CA GLY A 74 -2.72 3.51 9.79
C GLY A 74 -3.70 3.18 8.64
N ILE A 75 -3.22 2.49 7.61
CA ILE A 75 -4.05 2.04 6.48
C ILE A 75 -4.93 0.88 6.92
N VAL A 76 -4.37 -0.10 7.65
CA VAL A 76 -5.12 -1.23 8.21
C VAL A 76 -6.30 -0.75 9.06
N LYS A 77 -6.07 0.20 9.96
CA LYS A 77 -7.10 0.83 10.79
C LYS A 77 -8.14 1.58 9.97
N LEU A 78 -7.70 2.39 9.00
CA LEU A 78 -8.60 3.12 8.11
C LEU A 78 -9.54 2.16 7.38
N VAL A 79 -9.00 1.20 6.64
CA VAL A 79 -9.77 0.28 5.80
C VAL A 79 -10.70 -0.57 6.66
N SER A 80 -10.22 -1.11 7.79
CA SER A 80 -11.07 -1.88 8.71
C SER A 80 -12.25 -1.08 9.27
N SER A 81 -12.10 0.24 9.46
CA SER A 81 -13.15 1.10 10.02
C SER A 81 -14.24 1.48 9.01
N LEU A 82 -13.98 1.29 7.71
CA LEU A 82 -14.94 1.55 6.62
C LEU A 82 -15.87 0.35 6.35
N LEU A 83 -15.56 -0.82 6.90
CA LEU A 83 -16.22 -2.09 6.58
C LEU A 83 -17.34 -2.50 7.56
N GLY A 84 -17.54 -1.79 8.68
CA GLY A 84 -18.54 -2.13 9.69
C GLY A 84 -18.27 -3.44 10.45
N ASP A 85 -19.17 -3.86 11.35
CA ASP A 85 -18.90 -4.96 12.30
C ASP A 85 -19.62 -6.27 11.92
N PHE A 86 -19.36 -6.78 10.72
CA PHE A 86 -19.98 -8.01 10.23
C PHE A 86 -19.37 -9.31 10.80
N ALA A 87 -20.16 -10.39 10.75
CA ALA A 87 -19.77 -11.70 11.26
C ALA A 87 -18.89 -12.50 10.30
N THR A 88 -19.08 -12.36 8.98
CA THR A 88 -18.27 -13.08 7.99
C THR A 88 -17.31 -12.14 7.27
N ASN A 89 -16.03 -12.49 7.27
CA ASN A 89 -14.95 -11.64 6.80
C ASN A 89 -14.03 -12.44 5.87
N MET A 90 -13.67 -11.88 4.73
CA MET A 90 -12.71 -12.48 3.82
C MET A 90 -11.53 -11.55 3.57
N ASP A 91 -10.31 -12.07 3.70
CA ASP A 91 -9.06 -11.39 3.41
C ASP A 91 -8.36 -12.09 2.25
N ILE A 92 -8.41 -11.49 1.05
CA ILE A 92 -7.76 -12.05 -0.13
C ILE A 92 -6.36 -11.44 -0.23
N CYS A 93 -5.33 -12.26 -0.40
CA CYS A 93 -3.93 -11.85 -0.25
C CYS A 93 -3.62 -11.42 1.20
N ALA A 94 -3.98 -12.28 2.15
CA ALA A 94 -3.89 -12.00 3.58
C ALA A 94 -2.47 -11.72 4.08
N GLY A 95 -1.43 -12.19 3.36
CA GLY A 95 -0.05 -12.03 3.78
C GLY A 95 0.19 -12.71 5.12
N THR A 96 0.65 -11.95 6.12
CA THR A 96 0.80 -12.39 7.52
C THR A 96 -0.45 -12.17 8.38
N GLY A 97 -1.50 -11.56 7.81
CA GLY A 97 -2.81 -11.41 8.45
C GLY A 97 -3.10 -10.05 9.08
N GLY A 98 -2.30 -9.00 8.82
CA GLY A 98 -2.50 -7.67 9.44
C GLY A 98 -3.91 -7.09 9.27
N LEU A 99 -4.49 -7.19 8.06
CA LEU A 99 -5.87 -6.76 7.78
C LEU A 99 -6.89 -7.63 8.54
N THR A 100 -6.73 -8.96 8.47
CA THR A 100 -7.54 -9.93 9.22
C THR A 100 -7.53 -9.68 10.73
N ILE A 101 -6.35 -9.47 11.34
CA ILE A 101 -6.22 -9.21 12.79
C ILE A 101 -7.01 -7.97 13.17
N LYS A 102 -6.92 -6.89 12.38
CA LYS A 102 -7.65 -5.67 12.69
C LYS A 102 -9.17 -5.88 12.62
N ARG A 103 -9.66 -6.63 11.63
CA ARG A 103 -11.07 -7.04 11.58
C ARG A 103 -11.46 -7.87 12.81
N TRP A 104 -10.63 -8.82 13.22
CA TRP A 104 -10.85 -9.61 14.43
C TRP A 104 -10.92 -8.76 15.71
N THR A 105 -10.15 -7.68 15.82
CA THR A 105 -10.26 -6.77 16.99
C THR A 105 -11.61 -6.05 17.10
N LYS A 106 -12.38 -5.96 16.00
CA LYS A 106 -13.73 -5.41 15.99
C LYS A 106 -14.78 -6.46 16.32
N ASN A 107 -14.55 -7.70 15.91
CA ASN A 107 -15.44 -8.81 16.18
C ASN A 107 -14.65 -10.11 16.43
N HIS A 108 -14.37 -10.40 17.71
CA HIS A 108 -13.65 -11.60 18.13
C HIS A 108 -14.41 -12.91 17.84
N ASN A 109 -15.71 -12.83 17.52
CA ASN A 109 -16.56 -13.96 17.16
C ASN A 109 -16.82 -14.07 15.66
N GLY A 110 -16.17 -13.23 14.85
CA GLY A 110 -16.26 -13.33 13.40
C GLY A 110 -15.66 -14.65 12.88
N LYS A 111 -16.24 -15.15 11.78
CA LYS A 111 -15.67 -16.21 10.95
C LYS A 111 -14.84 -15.58 9.84
N PHE A 112 -13.64 -16.10 9.62
CA PHE A 112 -12.67 -15.56 8.69
C PHE A 112 -12.38 -16.52 7.53
N TYR A 113 -12.21 -15.97 6.34
CA TYR A 113 -11.75 -16.69 5.16
C TYR A 113 -10.51 -15.98 4.63
N CYS A 114 -9.35 -16.62 4.73
CA CYS A 114 -8.09 -16.00 4.34
C CYS A 114 -7.51 -16.73 3.12
N GLU A 115 -7.05 -15.98 2.12
CA GLU A 115 -6.35 -16.54 0.97
C GLU A 115 -4.92 -16.00 0.90
N GLU A 116 -3.93 -16.89 0.85
CA GLU A 116 -2.52 -16.51 0.77
C GLU A 116 -1.75 -17.46 -0.16
N PHE A 117 -0.88 -16.90 -1.00
CA PHE A 117 -0.17 -17.64 -2.05
C PHE A 117 1.22 -18.13 -1.62
N SER A 118 1.90 -17.35 -0.78
CA SER A 118 3.31 -17.51 -0.47
C SER A 118 3.54 -18.55 0.62
N ASP A 119 4.33 -19.57 0.28
CA ASP A 119 4.80 -20.58 1.24
C ASP A 119 5.59 -19.96 2.40
N ARG A 120 6.18 -18.77 2.19
CA ARG A 120 6.90 -18.04 3.25
C ARG A 120 5.97 -17.33 4.22
N ALA A 121 4.85 -16.78 3.75
CA ALA A 121 3.93 -15.99 4.59
C ALA A 121 2.94 -16.89 5.34
N MET A 122 2.56 -18.02 4.74
CA MET A 122 1.56 -18.94 5.27
C MET A 122 1.78 -19.35 6.74
N PRO A 123 3.00 -19.73 7.18
CA PRO A 123 3.22 -20.11 8.58
C PRO A 123 2.98 -18.95 9.56
N PHE A 124 3.32 -17.72 9.17
CA PHE A 124 3.08 -16.54 10.01
C PHE A 124 1.60 -16.17 10.06
N LEU A 125 0.87 -16.30 8.95
CA LEU A 125 -0.59 -16.16 8.93
C LEU A 125 -1.24 -17.16 9.89
N LEU A 126 -0.91 -18.45 9.76
CA LEU A 126 -1.44 -19.49 10.63
C LEU A 126 -1.10 -19.20 12.10
N PHE A 127 0.15 -18.88 12.42
CA PHE A 127 0.53 -18.48 13.78
C PHE A 127 -0.36 -17.35 14.30
N ASN A 128 -0.48 -16.27 13.52
CA ASN A 128 -1.21 -15.06 13.93
C ASN A 128 -2.68 -15.32 14.20
N LEU A 129 -3.33 -16.16 13.38
CA LEU A 129 -4.73 -16.53 13.57
C LEU A 129 -4.91 -17.47 14.77
N MET A 130 -4.03 -18.47 14.91
CA MET A 130 -4.17 -19.49 15.93
C MET A 130 -3.91 -18.98 17.35
N ILE A 131 -2.88 -18.14 17.54
CA ILE A 131 -2.59 -17.55 18.85
C ILE A 131 -3.72 -16.62 19.34
N ARG A 132 -4.51 -16.07 18.40
CA ARG A 132 -5.68 -15.21 18.65
C ARG A 132 -6.99 -15.99 18.78
N ASN A 133 -6.93 -17.32 18.76
CA ASN A 133 -8.09 -18.20 18.82
C ASN A 133 -9.16 -17.85 17.76
N VAL A 134 -8.73 -17.54 16.54
CA VAL A 134 -9.60 -17.18 15.41
C VAL A 134 -10.25 -18.42 14.80
N ASP A 135 -11.53 -18.33 14.47
CA ASP A 135 -12.26 -19.28 13.62
C ASP A 135 -12.04 -18.90 12.15
N ALA A 136 -11.34 -19.74 11.39
CA ALA A 136 -10.98 -19.41 10.01
C ALA A 136 -10.88 -20.61 9.07
N ILE A 137 -11.20 -20.38 7.80
CA ILE A 137 -10.74 -21.21 6.67
C ILE A 137 -9.60 -20.48 5.98
N VAL A 138 -8.45 -21.14 5.84
CA VAL A 138 -7.24 -20.57 5.22
C VAL A 138 -6.91 -21.35 3.95
N PHE A 139 -7.08 -20.69 2.81
CA PHE A 139 -6.73 -21.20 1.49
C PHE A 139 -5.27 -20.86 1.17
N HIS A 140 -4.42 -21.88 1.05
CA HIS A 140 -3.05 -21.73 0.56
C HIS A 140 -3.02 -22.01 -0.94
N GLY A 141 -2.94 -20.96 -1.77
CA GLY A 141 -2.98 -21.13 -3.22
C GLY A 141 -3.07 -19.81 -3.97
N ASP A 142 -3.31 -19.92 -5.27
CA ASP A 142 -3.49 -18.77 -6.15
C ASP A 142 -4.98 -18.39 -6.22
N SER A 143 -5.32 -17.25 -5.65
CA SER A 143 -6.69 -16.70 -5.63
C SER A 143 -7.28 -16.46 -7.02
N LEU A 144 -6.45 -16.17 -8.02
CA LEU A 144 -6.87 -15.88 -9.37
C LEU A 144 -7.04 -17.15 -10.20
N THR A 145 -6.13 -18.12 -10.12
CA THR A 145 -6.30 -19.38 -10.87
C THR A 145 -7.11 -20.45 -10.12
N ARG A 146 -7.39 -20.21 -8.83
CA ARG A 146 -7.97 -21.19 -7.88
C ARG A 146 -7.10 -22.44 -7.69
N LYS A 147 -5.84 -22.42 -8.15
CA LYS A 147 -4.90 -23.51 -7.93
C LYS A 147 -4.57 -23.61 -6.44
N THR A 148 -5.00 -24.70 -5.83
CA THR A 148 -4.85 -24.95 -4.39
C THR A 148 -3.57 -25.73 -4.11
N LYS A 149 -2.88 -25.41 -3.02
CA LYS A 149 -1.81 -26.24 -2.42
C LYS A 149 -2.34 -26.98 -1.19
N HIS A 150 -2.88 -26.22 -0.23
CA HIS A 150 -3.42 -26.71 1.03
C HIS A 150 -4.64 -25.88 1.44
N ILE A 151 -5.51 -26.45 2.28
CA ILE A 151 -6.62 -25.74 2.90
C ILE A 151 -6.61 -26.10 4.37
N TYR A 152 -6.64 -25.09 5.23
CA TYR A 152 -6.64 -25.28 6.68
C TYR A 152 -7.95 -24.78 7.27
N HIS A 153 -8.49 -25.55 8.22
CA HIS A 153 -9.57 -25.13 9.09
C HIS A 153 -9.02 -24.88 10.49
N LEU A 154 -9.21 -23.65 10.96
CA LEU A 154 -8.91 -23.21 12.31
C LEU A 154 -10.20 -23.14 13.10
N SER A 155 -10.31 -23.95 14.16
CA SER A 155 -11.49 -23.97 15.02
C SER A 155 -11.12 -23.43 16.39
N LYS A 156 -12.03 -22.66 17.00
CA LYS A 156 -11.80 -22.13 18.35
C LYS A 156 -11.55 -23.25 19.34
N GLY A 157 -10.45 -23.14 20.08
CA GLY A 157 -10.13 -24.01 21.21
C GLY A 157 -10.33 -23.30 22.55
N LYS A 158 -9.83 -23.92 23.62
CA LYS A 158 -9.89 -23.36 24.98
C LYS A 158 -9.08 -22.06 25.12
N ALA A 159 -7.91 -22.00 24.49
CA ALA A 159 -7.01 -20.85 24.53
C ALA A 159 -6.55 -20.41 23.14
N PHE A 160 -6.27 -21.38 22.26
CA PHE A 160 -5.77 -21.18 20.90
C PHE A 160 -6.57 -22.01 19.91
N SER A 161 -6.59 -21.61 18.64
CA SER A 161 -7.28 -22.38 17.61
C SER A 161 -6.58 -23.73 17.39
N SER A 162 -7.37 -24.76 17.09
CA SER A 162 -6.84 -26.00 16.49
C SER A 162 -6.48 -25.76 15.03
N LEU A 163 -5.67 -26.65 14.46
CA LEU A 163 -5.31 -26.65 13.03
C LEU A 163 -5.66 -28.02 12.46
N GLU A 164 -6.52 -28.03 11.46
CA GLU A 164 -6.87 -29.22 10.67
C GLU A 164 -6.63 -28.90 9.18
N GLU A 165 -5.96 -29.79 8.46
CA GLU A 165 -5.88 -29.69 7.01
C GLU A 165 -7.07 -30.43 6.38
N VAL A 166 -7.82 -29.72 5.53
CA VAL A 166 -9.03 -30.23 4.87
C VAL A 166 -8.82 -30.31 3.37
N ARG A 167 -9.58 -31.20 2.70
CA ARG A 167 -9.41 -31.46 1.26
C ARG A 167 -10.18 -30.50 0.35
N ASN A 168 -11.32 -30.00 0.82
CA ASN A 168 -12.24 -29.21 0.01
C ASN A 168 -12.39 -27.83 0.62
N LEU A 169 -12.39 -26.82 -0.26
CA LEU A 169 -12.72 -25.46 0.14
C LEU A 169 -14.24 -25.38 0.29
N GLU A 170 -14.72 -24.98 1.46
CA GLU A 170 -16.12 -24.58 1.58
C GLU A 170 -16.32 -23.28 0.80
N GLU A 171 -17.09 -23.34 -0.29
CA GLU A 171 -17.48 -22.14 -1.03
C GLU A 171 -18.35 -21.26 -0.13
N ASN A 172 -17.79 -20.12 0.29
CA ASN A 172 -18.47 -19.17 1.13
C ASN A 172 -18.25 -17.76 0.60
N LYS A 173 -19.35 -17.00 0.57
CA LYS A 173 -19.29 -15.56 0.43
C LYS A 173 -19.20 -14.91 1.81
N ALA A 174 -18.66 -13.71 1.85
CA ALA A 174 -18.51 -12.93 3.09
C ALA A 174 -19.23 -11.59 2.99
N ASP A 175 -19.68 -11.09 4.13
CA ASP A 175 -20.28 -9.76 4.25
C ASP A 175 -19.22 -8.66 4.11
N THR A 176 -17.98 -8.98 4.41
CA THR A 176 -16.85 -8.10 4.15
C THR A 176 -15.76 -8.79 3.37
N VAL A 177 -15.20 -8.07 2.39
CA VAL A 177 -14.01 -8.48 1.67
C VAL A 177 -12.98 -7.37 1.83
N ILE A 178 -11.82 -7.69 2.41
CA ILE A 178 -10.70 -6.78 2.58
C ILE A 178 -9.50 -7.35 1.82
N MET A 179 -8.67 -6.51 1.20
CA MET A 179 -7.44 -6.98 0.57
C MET A 179 -6.46 -5.86 0.24
N ASN A 180 -5.18 -6.23 0.27
CA ASN A 180 -4.08 -5.46 -0.32
C ASN A 180 -3.31 -6.37 -1.31
N PRO A 181 -3.82 -6.56 -2.54
CA PRO A 181 -3.19 -7.44 -3.50
C PRO A 181 -1.83 -6.90 -3.99
N PRO A 182 -0.94 -7.76 -4.48
CA PRO A 182 0.32 -7.34 -5.08
C PRO A 182 0.08 -6.43 -6.29
N TYR A 183 0.63 -5.21 -6.24
CA TYR A 183 0.30 -4.17 -7.22
C TYR A 183 0.79 -4.51 -8.63
N SER A 184 -0.14 -4.44 -9.59
CA SER A 184 0.18 -4.66 -11.00
C SER A 184 0.86 -6.01 -11.24
N LEU A 185 0.46 -7.05 -10.49
CA LEU A 185 1.01 -8.39 -10.62
C LEU A 185 0.84 -8.90 -12.07
N LYS A 186 1.89 -9.51 -12.61
CA LYS A 186 1.78 -10.23 -13.89
C LYS A 186 1.04 -11.54 -13.63
N TRP A 187 0.11 -11.88 -14.49
CA TRP A 187 -0.71 -13.08 -14.35
C TRP A 187 -1.04 -13.68 -15.71
N GLU A 188 -1.58 -14.90 -15.71
CA GLU A 188 -1.87 -15.69 -16.90
C GLU A 188 -3.38 -15.87 -17.08
N PRO A 189 -4.10 -14.85 -17.61
CA PRO A 189 -5.50 -15.01 -17.95
C PRO A 189 -5.68 -16.06 -19.05
N GLN A 190 -6.67 -16.93 -18.87
CA GLN A 190 -7.10 -17.93 -19.85
C GLN A 190 -8.51 -17.59 -20.33
N ASP A 191 -8.80 -17.74 -21.63
CA ASP A 191 -10.13 -17.42 -22.18
C ASP A 191 -11.25 -18.26 -21.54
N THR A 192 -10.92 -19.43 -21.01
CA THR A 192 -11.84 -20.26 -20.21
C THR A 192 -12.37 -19.53 -18.97
N MET A 193 -11.59 -18.61 -18.40
CA MET A 193 -11.99 -17.79 -17.25
C MET A 193 -13.18 -16.89 -17.58
N LEU A 194 -13.40 -16.50 -18.83
CA LEU A 194 -14.58 -15.72 -19.23
C LEU A 194 -15.91 -16.45 -18.97
N LYS A 195 -15.88 -17.76 -18.73
CA LYS A 195 -17.07 -18.55 -18.38
C LYS A 195 -17.34 -18.56 -16.87
N GLU A 196 -16.37 -18.13 -16.05
CA GLU A 196 -16.49 -18.13 -14.60
C GLU A 196 -17.44 -17.02 -14.10
N PRO A 197 -18.19 -17.25 -13.00
CA PRO A 197 -19.11 -16.27 -12.44
C PRO A 197 -18.52 -14.87 -12.24
N ARG A 198 -17.28 -14.79 -11.74
CA ARG A 198 -16.55 -13.54 -11.49
C ARG A 198 -16.19 -12.72 -12.73
N PHE A 199 -16.06 -13.34 -13.91
CA PHE A 199 -15.60 -12.67 -15.13
C PHE A 199 -16.67 -12.58 -16.22
N LYS A 200 -17.64 -13.49 -16.24
CA LYS A 200 -18.61 -13.64 -17.34
C LYS A 200 -19.40 -12.37 -17.67
N ASN A 201 -19.69 -11.54 -16.67
CA ASN A 201 -20.48 -10.32 -16.86
C ASN A 201 -19.68 -9.13 -17.43
N PHE A 202 -18.35 -9.27 -17.54
CA PHE A 202 -17.44 -8.20 -17.96
C PHE A 202 -16.93 -8.38 -19.40
N ASN A 203 -17.05 -9.58 -19.98
CA ASN A 203 -16.67 -9.94 -21.35
C ASN A 203 -15.18 -9.75 -21.73
N VAL A 204 -14.36 -9.23 -20.82
CA VAL A 204 -12.91 -9.06 -20.99
C VAL A 204 -12.21 -9.40 -19.68
N LEU A 205 -10.97 -9.87 -19.78
CA LEU A 205 -10.10 -10.12 -18.62
C LEU A 205 -9.13 -8.96 -18.45
N ALA A 206 -8.65 -8.76 -17.22
CA ALA A 206 -7.55 -7.82 -16.97
C ALA A 206 -6.30 -8.22 -17.79
N PRO A 207 -5.46 -7.27 -18.22
CA PRO A 207 -4.33 -7.58 -19.09
C PRO A 207 -3.28 -8.42 -18.36
N LYS A 208 -2.52 -9.26 -19.09
CA LYS A 208 -1.48 -10.14 -18.52
C LYS A 208 -0.46 -9.42 -17.63
N SER A 209 -0.20 -8.15 -17.90
CA SER A 209 0.76 -7.33 -17.16
C SER A 209 0.21 -6.75 -15.85
N LYS A 210 -1.12 -6.80 -15.62
CA LYS A 210 -1.81 -6.14 -14.51
C LYS A 210 -3.03 -6.97 -14.04
N ALA A 211 -2.89 -7.63 -12.90
CA ALA A 211 -3.97 -8.40 -12.29
C ALA A 211 -4.94 -7.56 -11.42
N ASP A 212 -4.73 -6.25 -11.31
CA ASP A 212 -5.46 -5.37 -10.37
C ASP A 212 -6.99 -5.53 -10.48
N TYR A 213 -7.56 -5.47 -11.69
CA TYR A 213 -8.99 -5.71 -11.91
C TYR A 213 -9.40 -7.18 -11.74
N ALA A 214 -8.50 -8.15 -11.91
CA ALA A 214 -8.82 -9.55 -11.64
C ALA A 214 -9.07 -9.79 -10.14
N PHE A 215 -8.31 -9.11 -9.27
CA PHE A 215 -8.55 -9.10 -7.83
C PHE A 215 -9.84 -8.37 -7.45
N ILE A 216 -10.12 -7.19 -8.04
CA ILE A 216 -11.42 -6.49 -7.83
C ILE A 216 -12.60 -7.43 -8.13
N LEU A 217 -12.55 -8.11 -9.27
CA LEU A 217 -13.64 -9.00 -9.69
C LEU A 217 -13.74 -10.26 -8.82
N THR A 218 -12.60 -10.83 -8.39
CA THR A 218 -12.57 -11.96 -7.45
C THR A 218 -13.18 -11.57 -6.10
N GLY A 219 -12.81 -10.39 -5.57
CA GLY A 219 -13.39 -9.88 -4.32
C GLY A 219 -14.88 -9.61 -4.43
N LEU A 220 -15.33 -9.01 -5.54
CA LEU A 220 -16.76 -8.82 -5.80
C LEU A 220 -17.50 -10.16 -5.86
N ASP A 221 -16.96 -11.19 -6.49
CA ASP A 221 -17.65 -12.50 -6.58
C ASP A 221 -17.86 -13.12 -5.20
N ASN A 222 -16.86 -13.03 -4.33
CA ASN A 222 -16.89 -13.51 -2.94
C ASN A 222 -17.67 -12.61 -1.97
N LEU A 223 -18.13 -11.43 -2.40
CA LEU A 223 -18.90 -10.51 -1.56
C LEU A 223 -20.39 -10.89 -1.55
N ASN A 224 -21.02 -10.91 -0.38
CA ASN A 224 -22.48 -10.98 -0.26
C ASN A 224 -23.14 -9.73 -0.86
N ASP A 225 -24.40 -9.83 -1.27
CA ASP A 225 -25.06 -8.72 -1.98
C ASP A 225 -25.20 -7.45 -1.12
N ASP A 226 -25.39 -7.62 0.18
CA ASP A 226 -25.50 -6.54 1.17
C ASP A 226 -24.14 -6.24 1.85
N GLY A 227 -23.06 -6.85 1.36
CA GLY A 227 -21.72 -6.70 1.90
C GLY A 227 -20.98 -5.45 1.43
N THR A 228 -19.86 -5.16 2.10
CA THR A 228 -18.93 -4.09 1.72
C THR A 228 -17.53 -4.65 1.49
N MET A 229 -16.94 -4.30 0.36
CA MET A 229 -15.56 -4.62 0.02
C MET A 229 -14.69 -3.37 0.12
N ALA A 230 -13.47 -3.52 0.63
CA ALA A 230 -12.44 -2.50 0.57
C ALA A 230 -11.14 -3.09 0.04
N ILE A 231 -10.58 -2.46 -1.00
CA ILE A 231 -9.40 -2.94 -1.70
C ILE A 231 -8.40 -1.81 -1.89
N ILE A 232 -7.13 -2.09 -1.57
CA ILE A 232 -6.03 -1.12 -1.72
C ILE A 232 -5.30 -1.38 -3.04
N LEU A 233 -5.12 -0.36 -3.88
CA LEU A 233 -4.59 -0.49 -5.24
C LEU A 233 -3.72 0.71 -5.64
N PRO A 234 -2.88 0.59 -6.67
CA PRO A 234 -2.19 1.75 -7.25
C PRO A 234 -3.17 2.65 -8.01
N HIS A 235 -2.91 3.96 -8.03
CA HIS A 235 -3.74 4.97 -8.75
C HIS A 235 -4.04 4.61 -10.22
N GLY A 236 -3.17 3.85 -10.89
CA GLY A 236 -3.38 3.49 -12.28
C GLY A 236 -4.72 2.78 -12.57
N VAL A 237 -5.32 2.09 -11.59
CA VAL A 237 -6.65 1.48 -11.75
C VAL A 237 -7.74 2.52 -12.09
N LEU A 238 -7.56 3.76 -11.65
CA LEU A 238 -8.53 4.84 -11.84
C LEU A 238 -8.66 5.29 -13.30
N PHE A 239 -7.60 5.14 -14.10
CA PHE A 239 -7.54 5.78 -15.42
C PHE A 239 -6.98 4.90 -16.55
N ARG A 240 -6.35 3.75 -16.27
CA ARG A 240 -5.86 2.87 -17.34
C ARG A 240 -7.01 2.44 -18.26
N GLY A 241 -6.76 2.47 -19.57
CA GLY A 241 -7.76 2.23 -20.62
C GLY A 241 -7.90 0.75 -21.02
N ASN A 242 -8.28 0.50 -22.28
CA ASN A 242 -8.42 -0.83 -22.87
C ASN A 242 -9.33 -1.77 -22.04
N ALA A 243 -8.88 -2.99 -21.75
CA ALA A 243 -9.65 -3.97 -21.00
C ALA A 243 -10.01 -3.48 -19.59
N GLU A 244 -9.09 -2.81 -18.89
CA GLU A 244 -9.36 -2.25 -17.56
C GLU A 244 -10.39 -1.12 -17.60
N GLY A 245 -10.35 -0.26 -18.63
CA GLY A 245 -11.36 0.77 -18.86
C GLY A 245 -12.76 0.19 -19.05
N LYS A 246 -12.88 -0.90 -19.84
CA LYS A 246 -14.15 -1.62 -20.05
C LYS A 246 -14.68 -2.25 -18.76
N ILE A 247 -13.80 -2.88 -17.96
CA ILE A 247 -14.18 -3.46 -16.66
C ILE A 247 -14.63 -2.35 -15.71
N ARG A 248 -13.87 -1.25 -15.60
CA ARG A 248 -14.19 -0.09 -14.76
C ARG A 248 -15.55 0.49 -15.10
N GLN A 249 -15.79 0.77 -16.38
CA GLN A 249 -17.08 1.25 -16.87
C GLN A 249 -18.22 0.32 -16.43
N LYS A 250 -18.05 -1.00 -16.61
CA LYS A 250 -19.07 -1.98 -16.23
C LYS A 250 -19.33 -2.02 -14.72
N ILE A 251 -18.29 -1.92 -13.88
CA ILE A 251 -18.42 -1.83 -12.42
C ILE A 251 -19.25 -0.61 -12.02
N ILE A 252 -19.02 0.54 -12.68
CA ILE A 252 -19.75 1.79 -12.42
C ILE A 252 -21.20 1.68 -12.91
N ASP A 253 -21.43 1.12 -14.10
CA ASP A 253 -22.77 0.94 -14.66
C ASP A 253 -23.64 -0.01 -13.80
N LEU A 254 -23.02 -1.08 -13.26
CA LEU A 254 -23.63 -2.00 -12.29
C LEU A 254 -23.83 -1.39 -10.91
N ASN A 255 -23.41 -0.14 -10.70
CA ASN A 255 -23.49 0.61 -9.46
C ASN A 255 -22.64 0.02 -8.32
N TYR A 256 -21.54 -0.68 -8.62
CA TYR A 256 -20.75 -1.38 -7.61
C TYR A 256 -19.71 -0.52 -6.89
N LEU A 257 -19.23 0.56 -7.51
CA LEU A 257 -18.23 1.45 -6.91
C LEU A 257 -18.91 2.47 -5.99
N ASP A 258 -18.58 2.47 -4.70
CA ASP A 258 -19.18 3.37 -3.71
C ASP A 258 -18.35 4.63 -3.44
N THR A 259 -17.05 4.44 -3.22
CA THR A 259 -16.11 5.50 -2.80
C THR A 259 -14.72 5.24 -3.35
N VAL A 260 -14.03 6.30 -3.74
CA VAL A 260 -12.60 6.34 -4.09
C VAL A 260 -11.87 7.22 -3.08
N ILE A 261 -10.88 6.68 -2.39
CA ILE A 261 -10.08 7.42 -1.40
C ILE A 261 -8.62 7.42 -1.85
N GLY A 262 -8.07 8.59 -2.19
CA GLY A 262 -6.64 8.76 -2.49
C GLY A 262 -5.83 8.82 -1.21
N LEU A 263 -4.86 7.94 -1.04
CA LEU A 263 -4.00 7.91 0.14
C LEU A 263 -2.76 8.80 -0.05
N PRO A 264 -2.09 9.21 1.04
CA PRO A 264 -0.81 9.89 0.97
C PRO A 264 0.21 9.14 0.13
N GLU A 265 1.03 9.89 -0.61
CA GLU A 265 2.24 9.34 -1.22
C GLU A 265 3.18 8.80 -0.13
N LYS A 266 4.03 7.84 -0.48
CA LYS A 266 4.95 7.18 0.46
C LYS A 266 4.28 6.65 1.73
N ALA A 267 2.98 6.35 1.73
CA ALA A 267 2.32 5.75 2.89
C ALA A 267 2.84 4.33 3.16
N PHE A 268 3.33 3.65 2.11
CA PHE A 268 3.96 2.33 2.18
C PHE A 268 5.48 2.45 2.27
N LEU A 269 6.10 1.59 3.07
CA LEU A 269 7.53 1.66 3.44
C LEU A 269 8.52 1.63 2.26
N ASN A 270 8.16 1.02 1.14
CA ASN A 270 9.11 0.65 0.10
C ASN A 270 8.56 0.92 -1.31
N THR A 271 7.55 1.79 -1.39
CA THR A 271 7.01 2.24 -2.67
C THR A 271 6.52 3.67 -2.55
N ASP A 272 6.95 4.49 -3.50
CA ASP A 272 6.46 5.86 -3.67
C ASP A 272 5.17 5.90 -4.51
N ILE A 273 4.66 4.74 -4.95
CA ILE A 273 3.46 4.67 -5.78
C ILE A 273 2.27 5.22 -4.99
N PRO A 274 1.57 6.25 -5.50
CA PRO A 274 0.31 6.70 -4.94
C PRO A 274 -0.73 5.58 -4.96
N THR A 275 -1.40 5.37 -3.84
CA THR A 275 -2.36 4.28 -3.64
C THR A 275 -3.75 4.82 -3.34
N VAL A 276 -4.76 4.02 -3.67
CA VAL A 276 -6.16 4.30 -3.37
C VAL A 276 -6.77 3.17 -2.57
N VAL A 277 -7.77 3.51 -1.77
CA VAL A 277 -8.76 2.55 -1.27
C VAL A 277 -10.01 2.70 -2.13
N LEU A 278 -10.47 1.61 -2.74
CA LEU A 278 -11.78 1.54 -3.37
C LEU A 278 -12.75 0.83 -2.42
N ILE A 279 -13.90 1.45 -2.18
CA ILE A 279 -15.01 0.82 -1.48
C ILE A 279 -16.02 0.36 -2.53
N LEU A 280 -16.39 -0.92 -2.50
CA LEU A 280 -17.35 -1.51 -3.41
C LEU A 280 -18.49 -2.20 -2.66
N LYS A 281 -19.73 -2.10 -3.18
CA LYS A 281 -20.93 -2.75 -2.63
C LYS A 281 -21.84 -3.16 -3.77
N LYS A 282 -22.49 -4.32 -3.69
CA LYS A 282 -23.36 -4.83 -4.78
C LYS A 282 -24.74 -4.18 -4.79
N LYS A 283 -25.32 -3.94 -3.62
CA LYS A 283 -26.60 -3.25 -3.45
C LYS A 283 -26.38 -1.87 -2.87
N ARG A 284 -26.70 -0.85 -3.66
CA ARG A 284 -26.59 0.56 -3.28
C ARG A 284 -27.85 1.30 -3.73
N GLN A 285 -28.39 2.13 -2.85
CA GLN A 285 -29.57 2.94 -3.13
C GLN A 285 -29.21 4.17 -3.98
N ASN A 286 -28.07 4.77 -3.67
CA ASN A 286 -27.54 5.91 -4.38
C ASN A 286 -26.64 5.47 -5.54
N ARG A 287 -26.47 6.35 -6.54
CA ARG A 287 -25.66 6.09 -7.74
C ARG A 287 -24.47 7.01 -7.90
N ASP A 288 -24.32 7.99 -7.01
CA ASP A 288 -23.13 8.84 -6.94
C ASP A 288 -21.91 8.03 -6.46
N VAL A 289 -20.72 8.54 -6.72
CA VAL A 289 -19.46 8.01 -6.18
C VAL A 289 -18.82 9.11 -5.34
N LEU A 290 -18.47 8.78 -4.10
CA LEU A 290 -17.75 9.71 -3.24
C LEU A 290 -16.26 9.66 -3.56
N PHE A 291 -15.66 10.80 -3.89
CA PHE A 291 -14.22 10.96 -4.00
C PHE A 291 -13.71 11.64 -2.74
N ILE A 292 -12.64 11.11 -2.15
CA ILE A 292 -11.92 11.71 -1.02
C ILE A 292 -10.44 11.81 -1.41
N ASP A 293 -9.90 13.03 -1.43
CA ASP A 293 -8.46 13.26 -1.56
C ASP A 293 -7.83 13.36 -0.17
N ALA A 294 -7.30 12.24 0.33
CA ALA A 294 -6.56 12.17 1.58
C ALA A 294 -5.04 12.24 1.36
N SER A 295 -4.57 12.74 0.20
CA SER A 295 -3.13 12.82 -0.11
C SER A 295 -2.33 13.65 0.90
N LYS A 296 -2.97 14.65 1.53
CA LYS A 296 -2.39 15.52 2.58
C LYS A 296 -2.60 15.00 4.01
N GLU A 297 -3.22 13.83 4.19
CA GLU A 297 -3.61 13.28 5.49
C GLU A 297 -2.51 12.38 6.10
N PHE A 298 -1.38 12.99 6.45
CA PHE A 298 -0.25 12.27 7.05
C PHE A 298 0.62 13.15 7.95
N THR A 299 1.33 12.48 8.86
CA THR A 299 2.51 13.06 9.51
C THR A 299 3.75 12.53 8.80
N LYS A 300 4.64 13.45 8.38
CA LYS A 300 5.90 13.08 7.70
C LYS A 300 6.79 12.28 8.65
N ASN A 301 7.29 11.14 8.18
CA ASN A 301 8.28 10.32 8.86
C ASN A 301 9.33 9.87 7.85
N LYS A 302 10.57 9.66 8.31
CA LYS A 302 11.74 9.35 7.49
C LYS A 302 11.55 8.10 6.61
N ALA A 303 10.89 7.06 7.13
CA ALA A 303 10.72 5.79 6.42
C ALA A 303 9.49 5.77 5.50
N HIS A 304 8.35 6.25 5.98
CA HIS A 304 7.09 6.36 5.24
C HIS A 304 6.19 7.41 5.90
N ASN A 305 5.23 7.95 5.16
CA ASN A 305 4.24 8.89 5.67
C ASN A 305 3.25 8.15 6.59
N LYS A 306 3.11 8.63 7.83
CA LYS A 306 2.29 7.97 8.85
C LYS A 306 0.86 8.52 8.87
N ILE A 307 -0.10 7.64 8.67
CA ILE A 307 -1.53 7.96 8.83
C ILE A 307 -1.94 7.73 10.29
N GLU A 308 -1.85 8.78 11.10
CA GLU A 308 -2.31 8.79 12.50
C GLU A 308 -3.85 8.86 12.66
N GLU A 309 -4.34 8.58 13.87
CA GLU A 309 -5.78 8.56 14.21
C GLU A 309 -6.54 9.84 13.81
N LYS A 310 -5.93 11.03 13.93
CA LYS A 310 -6.56 12.30 13.53
C LYS A 310 -6.92 12.34 12.03
N HIS A 311 -6.04 11.78 11.19
CA HIS A 311 -6.22 11.69 9.75
C HIS A 311 -7.32 10.67 9.43
N ILE A 312 -7.26 9.50 10.08
CA ILE A 312 -8.25 8.43 9.93
C ILE A 312 -9.65 8.97 10.26
N ASN A 313 -9.79 9.67 11.38
CA ASN A 313 -11.07 10.25 11.80
C ASN A 313 -11.63 11.26 10.80
N ARG A 314 -10.78 12.10 10.18
CA ARG A 314 -11.21 13.04 9.15
C ARG A 314 -11.73 12.33 7.90
N ILE A 315 -11.02 11.30 7.44
CA ILE A 315 -11.43 10.49 6.28
C ILE A 315 -12.74 9.77 6.57
N ILE A 316 -12.85 9.12 7.74
CA ILE A 316 -14.06 8.42 8.19
C ILE A 316 -15.24 9.38 8.28
N HIS A 317 -15.03 10.59 8.83
CA HIS A 317 -16.08 11.60 8.93
C HIS A 317 -16.61 11.99 7.54
N ALA A 318 -15.72 12.24 6.57
CA ALA A 318 -16.12 12.55 5.20
C ALA A 318 -16.87 11.37 4.53
N TYR A 319 -16.40 10.14 4.75
CA TYR A 319 -17.06 8.94 4.23
C TYR A 319 -18.50 8.79 4.74
N TYR A 320 -18.73 8.88 6.05
CA TYR A 320 -20.07 8.70 6.62
C TYR A 320 -20.99 9.90 6.39
N LYS A 321 -20.44 11.13 6.38
CA LYS A 321 -21.22 12.33 6.07
C LYS A 321 -21.63 12.38 4.60
N ARG A 322 -20.82 11.81 3.71
CA ARG A 322 -21.03 11.73 2.25
C ARG A 322 -21.49 13.07 1.66
N SER A 323 -20.69 14.11 1.88
CA SER A 323 -20.97 15.47 1.42
C SER A 323 -19.75 16.08 0.76
N ASN A 324 -19.96 17.09 -0.09
CA ASN A 324 -18.87 17.90 -0.63
C ASN A 324 -18.14 18.62 0.51
N ILE A 325 -16.81 18.56 0.48
CA ILE A 325 -15.90 19.25 1.39
C ILE A 325 -14.82 19.87 0.52
N GLU A 326 -14.72 21.20 0.56
CA GLU A 326 -13.76 21.97 -0.24
C GLU A 326 -12.34 21.37 -0.17
N LYS A 327 -11.72 21.16 -1.33
CA LYS A 327 -10.37 20.57 -1.49
C LYS A 327 -10.15 19.20 -0.83
N PHE A 328 -11.21 18.48 -0.46
CA PHE A 328 -11.08 17.22 0.27
C PHE A 328 -12.02 16.12 -0.19
N ALA A 329 -13.29 16.43 -0.46
CA ALA A 329 -14.27 15.43 -0.86
C ALA A 329 -15.31 15.97 -1.84
N HIS A 330 -15.73 15.14 -2.79
CA HIS A 330 -16.78 15.47 -3.76
C HIS A 330 -17.67 14.27 -4.04
N VAL A 331 -18.98 14.49 -4.06
CA VAL A 331 -20.00 13.49 -4.37
C VAL A 331 -20.34 13.60 -5.85
N ALA A 332 -19.62 12.83 -6.68
CA ALA A 332 -19.75 12.91 -8.13
C ALA A 332 -20.98 12.15 -8.61
N THR A 333 -21.73 12.76 -9.52
CA THR A 333 -22.88 12.09 -10.14
C THR A 333 -22.43 11.08 -11.21
N LEU A 334 -23.30 10.13 -11.56
CA LEU A 334 -23.02 9.23 -12.68
C LEU A 334 -22.86 10.00 -14.01
N GLY A 335 -23.55 11.14 -14.18
CA GLY A 335 -23.41 12.00 -15.36
C GLY A 335 -21.99 12.57 -15.47
N GLU A 336 -21.50 13.15 -14.37
CA GLU A 336 -20.15 13.70 -14.27
C GLU A 336 -19.06 12.65 -14.52
N ILE A 337 -19.24 11.41 -14.02
CA ILE A 337 -18.31 10.31 -14.28
C ILE A 337 -18.30 9.90 -15.76
N LYS A 338 -19.46 9.94 -16.42
CA LYS A 338 -19.57 9.68 -17.87
C LYS A 338 -18.93 10.78 -18.70
N GLU A 339 -19.12 12.05 -18.32
CA GLU A 339 -18.45 13.20 -18.95
C GLU A 339 -16.93 13.12 -18.84
N ASN A 340 -16.44 12.51 -17.77
CA ASN A 340 -15.02 12.19 -17.58
C ASN A 340 -14.57 10.87 -18.23
N ASP A 341 -15.34 10.28 -19.15
CA ASP A 341 -15.03 9.01 -19.82
C ASP A 341 -14.74 7.85 -18.86
N TYR A 342 -15.46 7.80 -17.73
CA TYR A 342 -15.23 6.84 -16.65
C TYR A 342 -13.79 6.88 -16.09
N ASN A 343 -13.08 8.00 -16.26
CA ASN A 343 -11.80 8.26 -15.63
C ASN A 343 -12.03 8.70 -14.19
N LEU A 344 -11.54 7.91 -13.23
CA LEU A 344 -11.72 8.15 -11.80
C LEU A 344 -10.53 8.88 -11.17
N ASN A 345 -9.64 9.50 -11.97
CA ASN A 345 -8.51 10.23 -11.42
C ASN A 345 -9.01 11.37 -10.51
N ILE A 346 -8.61 11.35 -9.24
CA ILE A 346 -9.20 12.17 -8.17
C ILE A 346 -9.19 13.67 -8.47
N PRO A 347 -8.13 14.27 -9.06
CA PRO A 347 -8.11 15.70 -9.40
C PRO A 347 -9.18 16.14 -10.41
N ARG A 348 -9.90 15.21 -11.06
CA ARG A 348 -11.04 15.54 -11.92
C ARG A 348 -12.31 15.87 -11.13
N TYR A 349 -12.36 15.50 -9.86
CA TYR A 349 -13.54 15.56 -8.99
C TYR A 349 -13.28 16.42 -7.75
N VAL A 350 -12.06 16.38 -7.22
CA VAL A 350 -11.65 17.17 -6.06
C VAL A 350 -10.57 18.14 -6.52
N ASP A 351 -10.95 19.40 -6.69
CA ASP A 351 -9.98 20.46 -6.98
C ASP A 351 -9.20 20.82 -5.73
N THR A 352 -7.93 20.43 -5.70
CA THR A 352 -6.99 20.73 -4.62
C THR A 352 -5.99 21.82 -4.99
N PHE A 353 -6.18 22.47 -6.15
CA PHE A 353 -5.31 23.55 -6.59
C PHE A 353 -5.36 24.71 -5.59
N GLU A 354 -4.17 25.13 -5.17
CA GLU A 354 -3.97 26.36 -4.43
C GLU A 354 -3.08 27.24 -5.29
N PRO A 355 -3.56 28.40 -5.77
CA PRO A 355 -2.69 29.32 -6.48
C PRO A 355 -1.56 29.73 -5.52
N GLU A 356 -0.32 29.46 -5.91
CA GLU A 356 0.83 29.89 -5.13
C GLU A 356 0.78 31.42 -4.99
N PRO A 357 0.99 31.96 -3.78
CA PRO A 357 1.08 33.41 -3.61
C PRO A 357 2.24 33.91 -4.47
N VAL A 358 1.93 34.74 -5.47
CA VAL A 358 2.94 35.35 -6.31
C VAL A 358 3.78 36.26 -5.42
N LYS A 359 5.05 35.89 -5.18
CA LYS A 359 5.97 36.74 -4.44
C LYS A 359 6.05 38.11 -5.12
N PRO A 360 5.98 39.23 -4.37
CA PRO A 360 6.21 40.55 -4.94
C PRO A 360 7.54 40.60 -5.71
N LEU A 361 7.55 41.27 -6.86
CA LEU A 361 8.73 41.31 -7.74
C LEU A 361 9.99 41.80 -7.02
N HIS A 362 9.85 42.72 -6.06
CA HIS A 362 10.97 43.24 -5.28
C HIS A 362 11.63 42.19 -4.35
N GLU A 363 10.85 41.24 -3.82
CA GLU A 363 11.38 40.13 -3.01
C GLU A 363 12.14 39.16 -3.91
N ILE A 364 11.59 38.82 -5.08
CA ILE A 364 12.28 38.00 -6.08
C ILE A 364 13.61 38.63 -6.48
N MET A 365 13.64 39.95 -6.71
CA MET A 365 14.87 40.67 -7.03
C MET A 365 15.89 40.66 -5.88
N ALA A 366 15.44 40.68 -4.63
CA ALA A 366 16.32 40.58 -3.47
C ALA A 366 16.93 39.17 -3.37
N GLU A 367 16.09 38.13 -3.49
CA GLU A 367 16.52 36.71 -3.51
C GLU A 367 17.51 36.43 -4.66
N MET A 368 17.26 36.97 -5.85
CA MET A 368 18.18 36.82 -6.98
C MET A 368 19.55 37.45 -6.69
N LYS A 369 19.59 38.62 -6.05
CA LYS A 369 20.85 39.28 -5.68
C LYS A 369 21.59 38.50 -4.59
N GLU A 370 20.87 37.96 -3.63
CA GLU A 370 21.43 37.15 -2.56
C GLU A 370 22.03 35.85 -3.12
N LEU A 371 21.28 35.13 -3.95
CA LEU A 371 21.74 33.92 -4.66
C LEU A 371 22.94 34.21 -5.56
N ASP A 372 22.95 35.32 -6.31
CA ASP A 372 24.10 35.71 -7.11
C ASP A 372 25.33 35.94 -6.23
N SER A 373 25.16 36.57 -5.06
CA SER A 373 26.24 36.78 -4.10
C SER A 373 26.74 35.47 -3.49
N GLU A 374 25.84 34.54 -3.14
CA GLU A 374 26.19 33.21 -2.65
C GLU A 374 26.93 32.40 -3.71
N ILE A 375 26.44 32.39 -4.96
CA ILE A 375 27.09 31.72 -6.09
C ILE A 375 28.51 32.25 -6.28
N GLU A 376 28.69 33.57 -6.24
CA GLU A 376 30.03 34.16 -6.37
C GLU A 376 30.92 33.82 -5.18
N HIS A 377 30.39 33.78 -3.96
CA HIS A 377 31.13 33.35 -2.78
C HIS A 377 31.56 31.88 -2.86
N THR A 378 30.65 30.97 -3.17
CA THR A 378 30.95 29.53 -3.30
C THR A 378 31.94 29.26 -4.44
N LYS A 379 31.85 29.98 -5.57
CA LYS A 379 32.85 29.88 -6.65
C LYS A 379 34.24 30.28 -6.17
N GLN A 380 34.34 31.30 -5.31
CA GLN A 380 35.62 31.75 -4.75
C GLN A 380 36.21 30.69 -3.82
N GLU A 381 35.41 30.16 -2.89
CA GLU A 381 35.85 29.10 -1.98
C GLU A 381 36.33 27.88 -2.76
N LEU A 382 35.55 27.43 -3.75
CA LEU A 382 35.95 26.33 -4.62
C LEU A 382 37.23 26.63 -5.39
N SER A 383 37.43 27.86 -5.86
CA SER A 383 38.66 28.26 -6.54
C SER A 383 39.88 28.17 -5.62
N VAL A 384 39.74 28.53 -4.34
CA VAL A 384 40.80 28.37 -3.33
C VAL A 384 41.10 26.88 -3.11
N MET A 385 40.07 26.05 -2.90
CA MET A 385 40.26 24.60 -2.72
C MET A 385 40.95 23.94 -3.93
N LEU A 386 40.60 24.35 -5.15
CA LEU A 386 41.23 23.85 -6.38
C LEU A 386 42.71 24.23 -6.50
N GLN A 387 43.13 25.35 -5.90
CA GLN A 387 44.55 25.77 -5.87
C GLN A 387 45.39 24.95 -4.89
N GLU A 388 44.77 24.30 -3.90
CA GLU A 388 45.44 23.45 -2.92
C GLU A 388 45.62 21.99 -3.41
N LEU A 389 45.03 21.64 -4.56
CA LEU A 389 45.15 20.30 -5.13
C LEU A 389 46.51 20.07 -5.80
N HIS A 390 47.05 18.87 -5.60
CA HIS A 390 48.28 18.39 -6.23
C HIS A 390 48.06 17.01 -6.84
N GLY A 391 48.69 16.76 -7.99
CA GLY A 391 48.63 15.45 -8.63
C GLY A 391 49.49 14.42 -7.91
N THR A 392 49.06 13.16 -7.92
CA THR A 392 49.80 12.03 -7.34
C THR A 392 51.01 11.62 -8.18
N ASN A 393 51.13 12.14 -9.40
CA ASN A 393 52.27 11.97 -10.30
C ASN A 393 52.44 13.24 -11.18
N PRO A 394 53.57 13.40 -11.89
CA PRO A 394 53.87 14.63 -12.65
C PRO A 394 52.85 14.99 -13.73
N ASP A 395 52.30 13.99 -14.44
CA ASP A 395 51.34 14.22 -15.53
C ASP A 395 49.98 14.67 -14.97
N ALA A 396 49.49 14.01 -13.92
CA ALA A 396 48.28 14.39 -13.22
C ALA A 396 48.39 15.77 -12.56
N ASP A 397 49.57 16.12 -12.01
CA ASP A 397 49.79 17.43 -11.40
C ASP A 397 49.75 18.56 -12.44
N LYS A 398 50.25 18.28 -13.65
CA LYS A 398 50.16 19.20 -14.79
C LYS A 398 48.71 19.40 -15.24
N GLU A 399 47.95 18.33 -15.40
CA GLU A 399 46.52 18.41 -15.79
C GLU A 399 45.68 19.16 -14.76
N ILE A 400 45.87 18.88 -13.46
CA ILE A 400 45.19 19.59 -12.37
C ILE A 400 45.53 21.08 -12.42
N LYS A 401 46.80 21.45 -12.61
CA LYS A 401 47.21 22.86 -12.72
C LYS A 401 46.60 23.56 -13.93
N GLU A 402 46.51 22.88 -15.07
CA GLU A 402 45.87 23.43 -16.28
C GLU A 402 44.36 23.65 -16.05
N PHE A 403 43.68 22.69 -15.42
CA PHE A 403 42.26 22.82 -15.07
C PHE A 403 42.00 23.91 -14.04
N THR A 404 42.76 23.94 -12.94
CA THR A 404 42.65 24.96 -11.89
C THR A 404 42.86 26.36 -12.49
N LYS A 405 43.83 26.52 -13.39
CA LYS A 405 44.04 27.78 -14.10
C LYS A 405 42.81 28.18 -14.94
N TYR A 406 42.28 27.26 -15.74
CA TYR A 406 41.06 27.52 -16.51
C TYR A 406 39.88 27.94 -15.61
N TRP A 407 39.66 27.23 -14.50
CA TRP A 407 38.57 27.52 -13.58
C TRP A 407 38.71 28.90 -12.94
N VAL A 408 39.90 29.22 -12.42
CA VAL A 408 40.20 30.52 -11.82
C VAL A 408 40.08 31.65 -12.85
N ASP A 409 40.53 31.45 -14.09
CA ASP A 409 40.43 32.46 -15.14
C ASP A 409 38.96 32.74 -15.53
N LYS A 410 38.09 31.73 -15.45
CA LYS A 410 36.68 31.83 -15.85
C LYS A 410 35.76 32.26 -14.71
N TYR A 411 36.07 31.88 -13.47
CA TYR A 411 35.18 32.00 -12.31
C TYR A 411 35.85 32.60 -11.06
N GLY A 412 37.18 32.77 -11.04
CA GLY A 412 37.95 33.42 -9.98
C GLY A 412 38.10 34.94 -10.19
N ILE A 413 38.31 35.68 -9.11
CA ILE A 413 38.21 37.15 -9.08
C ILE A 413 39.27 37.81 -9.97
N GLY A 414 38.83 38.53 -11.01
CA GLY A 414 39.75 39.27 -11.86
C GLY A 414 39.17 40.10 -13.01
N LYS A 415 37.88 40.44 -13.03
CA LYS A 415 37.38 41.60 -13.81
C LYS A 415 35.98 42.00 -13.37
N PRO A 416 35.71 43.30 -13.15
CA PRO A 416 34.33 43.76 -12.95
C PRO A 416 33.53 43.44 -14.21
N LYS A 417 32.44 42.67 -14.07
CA LYS A 417 31.43 42.58 -15.13
C LYS A 417 31.02 44.01 -15.47
N ARG A 418 31.10 44.41 -16.74
CA ARG A 418 30.57 45.71 -17.21
C ARG A 418 29.16 45.85 -16.64
N LYS A 419 28.88 46.97 -15.98
CA LYS A 419 27.51 47.39 -15.67
C LYS A 419 26.77 47.50 -17.01
N GLU A 420 26.08 46.45 -17.42
CA GLU A 420 24.93 46.62 -18.29
C GLU A 420 23.85 47.26 -17.43
N GLN A 421 23.65 48.57 -17.63
CA GLN A 421 22.47 49.26 -17.14
C GLN A 421 21.26 48.60 -17.78
N LEU A 422 20.58 47.72 -17.04
CA LEU A 422 19.17 47.45 -17.28
C LEU A 422 18.41 48.70 -16.83
N SER A 423 18.28 49.67 -17.75
CA SER A 423 17.21 50.65 -17.68
C SER A 423 15.92 49.93 -18.04
N LEU A 424 15.08 49.65 -17.05
CA LEU A 424 13.71 49.19 -17.27
C LEU A 424 12.77 50.21 -16.61
N LEU A 425 11.99 50.83 -17.51
CA LEU A 425 10.69 51.46 -17.25
C LEU A 425 9.74 50.48 -16.57
#